data_AF-A0A3D2SA38-F1
#
_entry.id   AF-A0A3D2SA38-F1
#
_cell.length_a   1.000
_cell.length_b   1.000
_cell.length_c   1.000
_cell.angle_alpha   90.00
_cell.angle_beta   90.00
_cell.angle_gamma   90.00
#
_symmetry.space_group_name_H-M   'P 1'
#
loop_
_entity.id
_entity.type
_entity.pdbx_description
1 polymer ?
#
loop_
_entity_poly.entity_id
_entity_poly.type
_entity_poly.pdbx_seq_one_letter_code
_entity_poly.pdbx_strand_id
1 'polypeptide(L)'
;MKYASFLLALALSLQALGQQSALPVRNVLQQPILPEQIHLKSIQQDFAPSVYSLEMPSPGAGTYRAYLLGLKDSLYRSYQPSGWKAMEGDASTPEVLAGFEGNLSGVSVPNDNDMAISNDGTIISVINSNMHVYDMSGNLL
;
A
#
# COMPACT_ATOMS: atom_id res chain seq x y z
N MET A 1 -29.90 68.21 29.96
CA MET A 1 -30.31 66.81 29.75
C MET A 1 -30.70 66.45 28.30
N LYS A 2 -30.86 67.40 27.35
CA LYS A 2 -31.31 67.08 25.97
C LYS A 2 -30.26 66.39 25.07
N TYR A 3 -28.96 66.54 25.36
CA TYR A 3 -27.88 65.97 24.55
C TYR A 3 -27.39 64.59 25.03
N ALA A 4 -27.75 64.20 26.25
CA ALA A 4 -27.37 62.90 26.82
C ALA A 4 -28.06 61.74 26.10
N SER A 5 -29.33 61.92 25.73
CA SER A 5 -30.12 60.93 24.98
C SER A 5 -29.58 60.71 23.56
N PHE A 6 -29.03 61.75 22.93
CA PHE A 6 -28.48 61.66 21.58
C PHE A 6 -27.12 60.94 21.56
N LEU A 7 -26.27 61.21 22.56
CA LEU A 7 -24.99 60.50 22.71
C LEU A 7 -25.18 59.03 23.07
N LEU A 8 -26.19 58.70 23.87
CA LEU A 8 -26.53 57.31 24.17
C LEU A 8 -27.04 56.55 22.93
N ALA A 9 -27.88 57.19 22.12
CA ALA A 9 -28.38 56.60 20.88
C ALA A 9 -27.26 56.37 19.85
N LEU A 10 -26.29 57.30 19.76
CA LEU A 10 -25.12 57.16 18.87
C LEU A 10 -24.14 56.07 19.36
N ALA A 11 -23.98 55.91 20.68
CA ALA A 11 -23.13 54.86 21.24
C ALA A 11 -23.74 53.45 21.02
N LEU A 12 -25.07 53.32 21.12
CA LEU A 12 -25.77 52.06 20.84
C LEU A 12 -25.73 51.67 19.35
N SER A 13 -25.79 52.64 18.43
CA SER A 13 -25.69 52.33 17.00
C SER A 13 -24.28 51.89 16.59
N LEU A 14 -23.23 52.40 17.24
CA LEU A 14 -21.85 51.96 16.99
C LEU A 14 -21.59 50.51 17.42
N GLN A 15 -22.24 50.01 18.48
CA GLN A 15 -22.07 48.61 18.91
C GLN A 15 -22.79 47.62 17.98
N ALA A 16 -23.86 48.05 17.31
CA ALA A 16 -24.61 47.21 16.37
C ALA A 16 -23.83 46.93 15.06
N LEU A 17 -22.83 47.75 14.72
CA LEU A 17 -22.00 47.59 13.51
C LEU A 17 -20.81 46.62 13.71
N GLY A 18 -20.55 46.15 14.94
CA GLY A 18 -19.33 45.41 15.29
C GLY A 18 -19.45 43.87 15.33
N GLN A 19 -20.64 43.29 15.14
CA GLN A 19 -20.81 41.83 15.20
C GLN A 19 -20.90 41.22 13.79
N GLN A 20 -19.76 41.14 13.09
CA GLN A 20 -19.58 40.14 12.06
C GLN A 20 -19.21 38.82 12.73
N SER A 21 -20.18 37.94 12.89
CA SER A 21 -19.94 36.55 13.26
C SER A 21 -19.14 35.89 12.14
N ALA A 22 -17.84 35.63 12.38
CA ALA A 22 -17.06 34.75 11.55
C ALA A 22 -17.70 33.36 11.62
N LEU A 23 -18.45 32.99 10.57
CA LEU A 23 -18.96 31.64 10.45
C LEU A 23 -17.75 30.69 10.38
N PRO A 24 -17.74 29.59 11.17
CA PRO A 24 -16.68 28.61 11.03
C PRO A 24 -16.70 28.06 9.61
N VAL A 25 -15.57 28.15 8.91
CA VAL A 25 -15.37 27.47 7.64
C VAL A 25 -15.49 25.98 7.93
N ARG A 26 -16.66 25.41 7.67
CA ARG A 26 -16.87 23.97 7.77
C ARG A 26 -16.08 23.35 6.63
N ASN A 27 -15.07 22.54 6.94
CA ASN A 27 -14.44 21.67 5.96
C ASN A 27 -15.52 20.71 5.46
N VAL A 28 -16.14 21.05 4.33
CA VAL A 28 -17.01 20.14 3.61
C VAL A 28 -16.08 19.11 2.99
N LEU A 29 -16.21 17.85 3.41
CA LEU A 29 -15.59 16.75 2.68
C LEU A 29 -16.06 16.86 1.23
N GLN A 30 -15.13 17.08 0.32
CA GLN A 30 -15.39 17.17 -1.09
C GLN A 30 -16.13 15.89 -1.48
N GLN A 31 -17.34 16.02 -2.04
CA GLN A 31 -18.09 14.85 -2.48
C GLN A 31 -17.19 14.06 -3.46
N PRO A 32 -17.15 12.73 -3.35
CA PRO A 32 -16.34 11.93 -4.26
C PRO A 32 -16.80 12.26 -5.67
N ILE A 33 -15.83 12.66 -6.49
CA ILE A 33 -16.02 12.92 -7.91
C ILE A 33 -16.60 11.63 -8.51
N LEU A 34 -17.51 11.75 -9.49
CA LEU A 34 -18.03 10.62 -10.27
C LEU A 34 -16.89 9.67 -10.67
N PRO A 35 -17.15 8.35 -10.85
CA PRO A 35 -16.10 7.41 -11.22
C PRO A 35 -15.42 7.89 -12.51
N GLU A 36 -14.24 8.47 -12.35
CA GLU A 36 -13.38 8.87 -13.44
C GLU A 36 -12.79 7.60 -14.05
N GLN A 37 -12.82 7.49 -15.37
CA GLN A 37 -12.15 6.37 -16.03
C GLN A 37 -10.64 6.56 -15.88
N ILE A 38 -10.01 5.68 -15.11
CA ILE A 38 -8.57 5.71 -14.89
C ILE A 38 -7.89 5.04 -16.09
N HIS A 39 -7.10 5.82 -16.83
CA HIS A 39 -6.22 5.28 -17.86
C HIS A 39 -4.90 4.85 -17.21
N LEU A 40 -4.73 3.55 -16.93
CA LEU A 40 -3.57 3.00 -16.23
C LEU A 40 -2.23 3.39 -16.88
N LYS A 41 -2.17 3.36 -18.22
CA LYS A 41 -0.98 3.76 -19.00
C LYS A 41 -0.55 5.21 -18.83
N SER A 42 -1.45 6.06 -18.31
CA SER A 42 -1.18 7.49 -18.10
C SER A 42 -0.61 7.79 -16.71
N ILE A 43 -0.53 6.79 -15.83
CA ILE A 43 0.03 6.94 -14.49
C ILE A 43 1.54 7.17 -14.62
N GLN A 44 1.99 8.38 -14.33
CA GLN A 44 3.41 8.76 -14.37
C GLN A 44 4.14 8.50 -13.05
N GLN A 45 3.39 8.44 -11.95
CA GLN A 45 3.95 8.34 -10.61
C GLN A 45 3.29 7.20 -9.85
N ASP A 46 4.07 6.15 -9.62
CA ASP A 46 3.73 5.04 -8.74
C ASP A 46 4.53 5.14 -7.44
N PHE A 47 3.85 5.07 -6.30
CA PHE A 47 4.45 5.18 -4.98
C PHE A 47 4.55 3.80 -4.35
N ALA A 48 5.71 3.16 -4.50
CA ALA A 48 6.04 1.88 -3.87
C ALA A 48 7.24 2.04 -2.90
N PRO A 49 7.07 2.69 -1.73
CA PRO A 49 8.16 2.87 -0.78
C PRO A 49 8.55 1.52 -0.17
N SER A 50 9.83 1.16 -0.28
CA SER A 50 10.36 0.00 0.42
C SER A 50 10.73 0.39 1.85
N VAL A 51 10.02 -0.18 2.83
CA VAL A 51 10.29 0.05 4.25
C VAL A 51 10.97 -1.17 4.82
N TYR A 52 12.25 -1.04 5.15
CA TYR A 52 12.98 -2.07 5.87
C TYR A 52 13.00 -1.73 7.36
N SER A 53 12.55 -2.66 8.19
CA SER A 53 12.86 -2.60 9.62
C SER A 53 14.33 -2.97 9.80
N LEU A 54 15.16 -1.97 10.11
CA LEU A 54 16.51 -2.25 10.60
C LEU A 54 16.37 -2.76 12.02
N GLU A 55 16.89 -3.97 12.29
CA GLU A 55 17.01 -4.40 13.68
C GLU A 55 17.89 -3.40 14.42
N MET A 56 17.41 -2.93 15.57
CA MET A 56 18.20 -2.13 16.49
C MET A 56 19.50 -2.91 16.78
N PRO A 57 20.69 -2.30 16.67
CA PRO A 57 21.92 -2.96 17.09
C PRO A 57 21.74 -3.34 18.56
N SER A 58 21.59 -4.64 18.83
CA SER A 58 21.34 -5.13 20.18
C SER A 58 22.53 -4.75 21.07
N PRO A 59 22.39 -3.78 22.01
CA PRO A 59 23.48 -3.46 22.92
C PRO A 59 23.58 -4.64 23.87
N GLY A 60 24.67 -5.40 23.78
CA GLY A 60 24.85 -6.62 24.55
C GLY A 60 24.05 -7.81 24.01
N ALA A 61 24.16 -8.08 22.69
CA ALA A 61 23.75 -9.34 22.06
C ALA A 61 24.43 -10.53 22.79
N GLY A 62 23.83 -10.91 23.91
CA GLY A 62 24.38 -11.84 24.87
C GLY A 62 24.65 -13.17 24.20
N THR A 63 25.71 -13.81 24.68
CA THR A 63 26.19 -15.18 24.41
C THR A 63 25.15 -16.14 23.81
N TYR A 64 23.92 -16.13 24.29
CA TYR A 64 22.81 -16.96 23.80
C TYR A 64 22.42 -16.71 22.33
N ARG A 65 22.33 -15.46 21.86
CA ARG A 65 22.02 -15.20 20.43
C ARG A 65 23.15 -15.68 19.52
N ALA A 66 24.40 -15.49 19.95
CA ALA A 66 25.57 -16.01 19.23
C ALA A 66 25.59 -17.55 19.22
N TYR A 67 25.23 -18.19 20.33
CA TYR A 67 25.07 -19.64 20.43
C TYR A 67 23.99 -20.17 19.45
N LEU A 68 22.81 -19.56 19.41
CA LEU A 68 21.74 -19.94 18.49
C LEU A 68 22.15 -19.76 17.02
N LEU A 69 22.89 -18.70 16.69
CA LEU A 69 23.42 -18.51 15.34
C LEU A 69 24.43 -19.60 14.95
N GLY A 70 25.32 -20.00 15.88
CA GLY A 70 26.26 -21.10 15.66
C GLY A 70 25.57 -22.45 15.48
N LEU A 71 24.50 -22.71 16.24
CA LEU A 71 23.65 -23.89 16.09
C LEU A 71 22.92 -23.92 14.75
N LYS A 72 22.43 -22.76 14.29
CA LYS A 72 21.83 -22.64 12.97
C LYS A 72 22.87 -22.97 11.89
N ASP A 73 24.06 -22.36 11.94
CA ASP A 73 25.12 -22.61 10.95
C ASP A 73 25.54 -24.09 10.90
N SER A 74 25.68 -24.76 12.04
CA SER A 74 26.06 -26.18 12.09
C SER A 74 24.99 -27.12 11.49
N LEU A 75 23.70 -26.80 11.66
CA LEU A 75 22.61 -27.54 11.04
C LEU A 75 22.59 -27.36 9.52
N TYR A 76 22.76 -26.12 9.02
CA TYR A 76 22.77 -25.86 7.57
C TYR A 76 23.99 -26.45 6.85
N ARG A 77 25.14 -26.63 7.54
CA ARG A 77 26.31 -27.32 6.98
C ARG A 77 26.11 -28.83 6.82
N SER A 78 25.37 -29.44 7.74
CA SER A 78 25.14 -30.90 7.75
C SER A 78 23.94 -31.33 6.93
N TYR A 79 22.94 -30.46 6.76
CA TYR A 79 21.74 -30.72 5.97
C TYR A 79 21.69 -29.80 4.74
N GLN A 80 22.04 -30.34 3.58
CA GLN A 80 21.72 -29.74 2.29
C GLN A 80 20.53 -30.49 1.72
N PRO A 81 19.30 -29.91 1.73
CA PRO A 81 18.19 -30.54 1.03
C PRO A 81 18.60 -30.66 -0.44
N SER A 82 18.66 -31.89 -0.96
CA SER A 82 18.84 -32.10 -2.39
C SER A 82 17.64 -31.45 -3.07
N GLY A 83 17.86 -30.35 -3.81
CA GLY A 83 16.79 -29.60 -4.48
C GLY A 83 15.99 -30.41 -5.50
N TRP A 84 16.43 -31.64 -5.77
CA TRP A 84 15.76 -32.62 -6.60
C TRP A 84 14.69 -33.35 -5.80
N LYS A 85 13.45 -32.85 -5.86
CA LYS A 85 12.28 -33.69 -5.56
C LYS A 85 12.15 -34.70 -6.69
N ALA A 86 12.20 -35.99 -6.37
CA ALA A 86 11.85 -37.03 -7.34
C ALA A 86 10.40 -36.79 -7.79
N MET A 87 10.14 -36.91 -9.08
CA MET A 87 8.79 -36.84 -9.63
C MET A 87 8.07 -38.12 -9.21
N GLU A 88 7.32 -38.09 -8.11
CA GLU A 88 6.66 -39.26 -7.51
C GLU A 88 5.33 -39.67 -8.19
N GLY A 89 5.01 -39.08 -9.34
CA GLY A 89 3.73 -39.30 -10.04
C GLY A 89 3.89 -39.96 -11.42
N ASP A 90 3.01 -40.92 -11.72
CA ASP A 90 2.82 -41.55 -13.04
C ASP A 90 1.91 -40.72 -13.97
N ALA A 91 1.67 -39.45 -13.62
CA ALA A 91 0.84 -38.56 -14.43
C ALA A 91 1.68 -38.00 -15.59
N SER A 92 1.08 -37.93 -16.78
CA SER A 92 1.65 -37.21 -17.91
C SER A 92 1.90 -35.75 -17.54
N THR A 93 3.06 -35.22 -17.94
CA THR A 93 3.43 -33.82 -17.71
C THR A 93 2.33 -32.90 -18.28
N PRO A 94 1.82 -31.93 -17.52
CA PRO A 94 0.84 -30.99 -18.04
C PRO A 94 1.44 -30.16 -19.19
N GLU A 95 0.67 -29.96 -20.24
CA GLU A 95 1.02 -29.07 -21.35
C GLU A 95 0.52 -27.65 -21.04
N VAL A 96 1.39 -26.66 -21.18
CA VAL A 96 1.02 -25.25 -21.03
C VAL A 96 0.54 -24.73 -22.39
N LEU A 97 -0.78 -24.61 -22.55
CA LEU A 97 -1.40 -24.18 -23.82
C LEU A 97 -1.32 -22.67 -24.06
N ALA A 98 -1.42 -21.89 -22.97
CA ALA A 98 -1.29 -20.44 -22.98
C ALA A 98 -0.82 -19.97 -21.60
N GLY A 99 0.09 -19.01 -21.57
CA GLY A 99 0.62 -18.45 -20.34
C GLY A 99 1.28 -17.10 -20.59
N PHE A 100 1.31 -16.28 -19.56
CA PHE A 100 2.06 -15.04 -19.52
C PHE A 100 2.72 -14.93 -18.14
N GLU A 101 3.76 -14.12 -18.05
CA GLU A 101 4.46 -13.88 -16.81
C GLU A 101 3.80 -12.70 -16.07
N GLY A 102 3.29 -12.97 -14.86
CA GLY A 102 2.71 -11.96 -13.98
C GLY A 102 3.78 -11.26 -13.14
N ASN A 103 3.48 -10.99 -11.87
CA ASN A 103 4.47 -10.39 -10.97
C ASN A 103 5.60 -11.40 -10.72
N LEU A 104 6.85 -10.95 -10.82
CA LEU A 104 8.01 -11.79 -10.50
C LEU A 104 8.05 -12.06 -8.99
N SER A 105 8.29 -13.32 -8.62
CA SER A 105 8.36 -13.72 -7.21
C SER A 105 9.48 -12.97 -6.48
N GLY A 106 9.11 -12.21 -5.44
CA GLY A 106 10.06 -11.58 -4.52
C GLY A 106 10.60 -12.56 -3.46
N VAL A 107 11.62 -12.11 -2.72
CA VAL A 107 12.29 -12.88 -1.64
C VAL A 107 11.48 -12.94 -0.33
N SER A 108 10.24 -12.41 -0.33
CA SER A 108 9.40 -12.35 0.87
C SER A 108 8.66 -13.66 1.08
N VAL A 109 8.65 -14.16 2.32
CA VAL A 109 7.94 -15.40 2.70
C VAL A 109 7.18 -15.12 4.00
N PRO A 110 5.89 -15.53 4.10
CA PRO A 110 5.08 -16.16 3.05
C PRO A 110 4.68 -15.18 1.95
N ASN A 111 4.53 -15.71 0.73
CA ASN A 111 4.05 -14.96 -0.42
C ASN A 111 2.51 -14.98 -0.41
N ASP A 112 1.89 -13.86 -0.07
CA ASP A 112 0.44 -13.68 -0.22
C ASP A 112 0.16 -13.33 -1.69
N ASN A 113 -0.03 -14.34 -2.54
CA ASN A 113 -0.23 -14.19 -3.98
C ASN A 113 -1.70 -14.38 -4.37
N ASP A 114 -2.21 -13.55 -5.28
CA ASP A 114 -3.56 -13.66 -5.85
C ASP A 114 -3.59 -13.20 -7.31
N MET A 115 -4.60 -13.65 -8.07
CA MET A 115 -4.83 -13.19 -9.44
C MET A 115 -6.31 -13.17 -9.83
N ALA A 116 -6.69 -12.18 -10.63
CA ALA A 116 -8.04 -12.04 -11.17
C ALA A 116 -8.00 -11.61 -12.64
N ILE A 117 -9.02 -12.02 -13.40
CA ILE A 117 -9.20 -11.64 -14.81
C ILE A 117 -10.60 -11.07 -14.96
N SER A 118 -10.71 -9.86 -15.49
CA SER A 118 -11.99 -9.23 -15.79
C SER A 118 -12.58 -9.79 -17.10
N ASN A 119 -13.90 -9.68 -17.24
CA ASN A 119 -14.59 -10.07 -18.48
C ASN A 119 -14.13 -9.24 -19.71
N ASP A 120 -13.57 -8.05 -19.48
CA ASP A 120 -13.10 -7.13 -20.51
C ASP A 120 -11.62 -7.34 -20.87
N GLY A 121 -10.98 -8.38 -20.32
CA GLY A 121 -9.60 -8.76 -20.69
C GLY A 121 -8.49 -8.03 -19.92
N THR A 122 -8.80 -7.49 -18.74
CA THR A 122 -7.81 -6.95 -17.80
C THR A 122 -7.42 -8.01 -16.80
N ILE A 123 -6.12 -8.19 -16.60
CA ILE A 123 -5.56 -9.14 -15.65
C ILE A 123 -4.98 -8.35 -14.48
N ILE A 124 -5.29 -8.74 -13.25
CA ILE A 124 -4.65 -8.22 -12.04
C ILE A 124 -3.88 -9.36 -11.41
N SER A 125 -2.60 -9.12 -11.16
CA SER A 125 -1.71 -10.07 -10.48
C SER A 125 -1.13 -9.39 -9.24
N VAL A 126 -1.20 -10.08 -8.11
CA VAL A 126 -0.80 -9.58 -6.80
C VAL A 126 0.21 -10.53 -6.19
N ILE A 127 1.34 -9.99 -5.74
CA ILE A 127 2.33 -10.68 -4.92
C ILE A 127 2.64 -9.79 -3.73
N ASN A 128 2.25 -10.25 -2.53
CA ASN A 128 2.37 -9.49 -1.29
C ASN A 128 1.67 -8.13 -1.41
N SER A 129 2.43 -7.05 -1.23
CA SER A 129 1.94 -5.66 -1.35
C SER A 129 2.13 -5.07 -2.74
N ASN A 130 2.59 -5.85 -3.72
CA ASN A 130 2.80 -5.40 -5.09
C ASN A 130 1.69 -5.93 -5.99
N MET A 131 1.07 -5.03 -6.75
CA MET A 131 -0.02 -5.31 -7.67
C MET A 131 0.39 -4.80 -9.04
N HIS A 132 0.27 -5.64 -10.07
CA HIS A 132 0.44 -5.22 -11.46
C HIS A 132 -0.83 -5.55 -12.25
N VAL A 133 -1.10 -4.72 -13.25
CA VAL A 133 -2.25 -4.88 -14.14
C VAL A 133 -1.72 -5.14 -15.54
N TYR A 134 -2.22 -6.18 -16.20
CA TYR A 134 -1.81 -6.60 -17.53
C TYR A 134 -2.99 -6.68 -18.48
N ASP A 135 -2.71 -6.62 -19.77
CA ASP A 135 -3.65 -7.05 -20.81
C ASP A 135 -3.64 -8.58 -20.99
N MET A 136 -4.57 -9.09 -21.81
CA MET A 136 -4.64 -10.53 -22.14
C MET A 136 -3.41 -11.11 -22.85
N SER A 137 -2.54 -10.26 -23.38
CA SER A 137 -1.28 -10.68 -24.02
C SER A 137 -0.11 -10.68 -23.02
N GLY A 138 -0.34 -10.28 -21.77
CA GLY A 138 0.68 -10.19 -20.73
C GLY A 138 1.49 -8.88 -20.75
N ASN A 139 1.05 -7.84 -21.46
CA ASN A 139 1.71 -6.54 -21.41
C ASN A 139 1.21 -5.73 -20.20
N LEU A 140 2.14 -5.10 -19.48
CA LEU A 140 1.80 -4.20 -18.37
C LEU A 140 0.98 -3.00 -18.86
N LEU A 141 -0.08 -2.67 -18.12
CA LEU A 141 -1.00 -1.55 -18.37
C LEU A 141 -0.70 -0.33 -17.50
#